data_AF-A0A314LA67-F1
#
_entry.id   AF-A0A314LA67-F1
#
_cell.length_a   1.000
_cell.length_b   1.000
_cell.length_c   1.000
_cell.angle_alpha   90.00
_cell.angle_beta   90.00
_cell.angle_gamma   90.00
#
_symmetry.space_group_name_H-M   'P 1'
#
loop_
_entity.id
_entity.type
_entity.pdbx_description
1 polymer ?
#
loop_
_entity_poly.entity_id
_entity_poly.type
_entity_poly.pdbx_seq_one_letter_code
_entity_poly.pdbx_strand_id
1 'polypeptide(L)'
;MTNGVHPQTTLSEKGKAESVEFGPEDKINFYGPEEKARFVAFKGKSIAFGRTTISSTYDKTVFAMMGYTLIEGTWLKKDKAPEVILAQNSEGIKSEANISSSSDQLLLMHQNIAGIKELLTSMQEQVDKIREVTKETRADVAKLRITLQATRRQGIKAMQDVTEKLTKVTKDIDASSTLK
;
A
#
# COMPACT_ATOMS: atom_id res chain seq x y z
N MET A 1 9.03 -19.77 -54.88
CA MET A 1 8.85 -18.30 -54.78
C MET A 1 8.06 -18.03 -53.52
N THR A 2 8.74 -17.67 -52.43
CA THR A 2 8.17 -17.57 -51.08
C THR A 2 8.11 -16.10 -50.67
N ASN A 3 6.90 -15.54 -50.52
CA ASN A 3 6.69 -14.18 -50.02
C ASN A 3 6.60 -14.23 -48.49
N GLY A 4 7.70 -13.87 -47.82
CA GLY A 4 7.74 -13.67 -46.37
C GLY A 4 7.23 -12.26 -46.02
N VAL A 5 6.10 -12.20 -45.32
CA VAL A 5 5.56 -10.96 -44.75
C VAL A 5 6.20 -10.77 -43.37
N HIS A 6 7.04 -9.76 -43.24
CA HIS A 6 7.66 -9.33 -41.99
C HIS A 6 6.70 -8.37 -41.26
N PRO A 7 6.33 -8.61 -39.98
CA PRO A 7 5.57 -7.65 -39.21
C PRO A 7 6.48 -6.51 -38.72
N GLN A 8 6.14 -5.30 -39.12
CA GLN A 8 6.73 -4.05 -38.62
C GLN A 8 6.33 -3.84 -37.16
N THR A 9 7.32 -3.90 -36.26
CA THR A 9 7.18 -3.52 -34.86
C THR A 9 7.17 -1.99 -34.75
N THR A 10 6.00 -1.41 -34.45
CA THR A 10 5.87 0.01 -34.12
C THR A 10 6.42 0.27 -32.73
N LEU A 11 7.43 1.13 -32.67
CA LEU A 11 8.07 1.65 -31.45
C LEU A 11 7.03 2.42 -30.60
N SER A 12 6.74 1.97 -29.39
CA SER A 12 5.91 2.74 -28.45
C SER A 12 6.63 4.01 -28.04
N GLU A 13 6.07 5.14 -28.45
CA GLU A 13 6.47 6.47 -28.04
C GLU A 13 6.27 6.63 -26.52
N LYS A 14 7.39 6.71 -25.80
CA LYS A 14 7.46 6.83 -24.35
C LYS A 14 6.96 8.22 -23.95
N GLY A 15 5.66 8.33 -23.70
CA GLY A 15 5.04 9.53 -23.16
C GLY A 15 5.78 9.98 -21.90
N LYS A 16 6.33 11.20 -21.93
CA LYS A 16 6.90 11.87 -20.77
C LYS A 16 5.83 11.92 -19.69
N ALA A 17 6.03 11.16 -18.61
CA ALA A 17 5.24 11.32 -17.39
C ALA A 17 5.58 12.71 -16.83
N GLU A 18 4.68 13.67 -16.98
CA GLU A 18 4.73 14.91 -16.21
C GLU A 18 4.63 14.52 -14.73
N SER A 19 5.73 14.67 -14.01
CA SER A 19 5.74 14.54 -12.56
C SER A 19 4.90 15.68 -11.99
N VAL A 20 3.65 15.39 -11.64
CA VAL A 20 2.85 16.29 -10.81
C VAL A 20 3.52 16.31 -9.44
N GLU A 21 4.28 17.37 -9.18
CA GLU A 21 4.93 17.60 -7.89
C GLU A 21 3.84 17.94 -6.86
N PHE A 22 3.48 16.95 -6.04
CA PHE A 22 2.49 17.11 -4.98
C PHE A 22 3.05 18.02 -3.88
N GLY A 23 2.46 19.19 -3.72
CA GLY A 23 2.82 20.12 -2.67
C GLY A 23 2.44 19.57 -1.28
N PRO A 24 3.05 20.09 -0.19
CA PRO A 24 2.66 19.74 1.18
C PRO A 24 1.17 19.99 1.45
N GLU A 25 0.58 20.95 0.75
CA GLU A 25 -0.83 21.35 0.89
C GLU A 25 -1.80 20.38 0.20
N ASP A 26 -1.38 19.72 -0.88
CA ASP A 26 -2.21 18.75 -1.62
C ASP A 26 -2.44 17.44 -0.83
N LYS A 27 -1.57 17.15 0.15
CA LYS A 27 -1.72 15.99 1.03
C LYS A 27 -2.84 16.16 2.06
N ILE A 28 -3.24 17.40 2.35
CA ILE A 28 -4.23 17.71 3.39
C ILE A 28 -5.66 17.58 2.85
N ASN A 29 -5.86 17.74 1.54
CA ASN A 29 -7.17 17.61 0.89
C ASN A 29 -7.54 16.17 0.52
N PHE A 30 -6.60 15.23 0.63
CA PHE A 30 -6.84 13.83 0.22
C PHE A 30 -7.58 13.01 1.28
N TYR A 31 -7.58 13.48 2.52
CA TYR A 31 -8.17 12.77 3.64
C TYR A 31 -9.45 13.49 4.09
N GLY A 32 -10.56 12.76 4.08
CA GLY A 32 -11.86 13.29 4.50
C GLY A 32 -11.84 13.81 5.95
N PRO A 33 -12.87 14.58 6.35
CA PRO A 33 -12.93 15.23 7.66
C PRO A 33 -12.67 14.29 8.85
N GLU A 34 -13.07 13.02 8.74
CA GLU A 34 -12.86 12.00 9.76
C GLU A 34 -11.40 11.56 9.95
N GLU A 35 -10.60 11.48 8.88
CA GLU A 35 -9.17 11.15 9.02
C GLU A 35 -8.41 12.31 9.65
N LYS A 36 -8.78 13.55 9.30
CA LYS A 36 -8.19 14.76 9.88
C LYS A 36 -8.40 14.80 11.39
N ALA A 37 -9.60 14.44 11.85
CA ALA A 37 -9.89 14.32 13.29
C ALA A 37 -9.02 13.25 13.97
N ARG A 38 -8.82 12.10 13.32
CA ARG A 38 -7.96 11.02 13.85
C ARG A 38 -6.49 11.44 13.98
N PHE A 39 -5.94 12.15 12.99
CA PHE A 39 -4.56 12.62 13.04
C PHE A 39 -4.32 13.66 14.14
N VAL A 40 -5.24 14.62 14.28
CA VAL A 40 -5.16 15.64 15.34
C VAL A 40 -5.29 14.99 16.73
N ALA A 41 -6.21 14.04 16.90
CA ALA A 41 -6.36 13.29 18.15
C ALA A 41 -5.11 12.47 18.50
N PHE A 42 -4.41 11.93 17.49
CA PHE A 42 -3.15 11.20 17.69
C PHE A 42 -2.03 12.12 18.17
N LYS A 43 -1.89 13.32 17.60
CA LYS A 43 -0.88 14.32 18.02
C LYS A 43 -1.13 14.89 19.41
N GLY A 44 -2.39 14.94 19.85
CA GLY A 44 -2.78 15.42 21.18
C GLY A 44 -2.51 14.44 22.33
N LYS A 45 -2.21 13.16 22.05
CA LYS A 45 -1.79 12.20 23.08
C LYS A 45 -0.30 12.37 23.35
N SER A 46 0.04 13.38 24.13
CA SER A 46 1.34 13.52 24.77
C SER A 46 1.64 12.26 25.59
N ILE A 47 2.63 11.49 25.14
CA ILE A 47 3.16 10.38 25.91
C ILE A 47 3.89 11.02 27.10
N ALA A 48 3.30 10.93 28.29
CA ALA A 48 3.93 11.41 29.51
C ALA A 48 5.29 10.72 29.68
N PHE A 49 6.35 11.50 29.55
CA PHE A 49 7.74 11.05 29.69
C PHE A 49 7.99 10.79 31.18
N GLY A 50 7.93 9.53 31.62
CA GLY A 50 8.18 9.23 33.04
C GLY A 50 7.98 7.79 33.52
N ARG A 51 7.24 6.94 32.80
CA ARG A 51 7.21 5.49 33.07
C ARG A 51 7.22 4.74 31.75
N THR A 52 8.43 4.43 31.28
CA THR A 52 8.62 3.57 30.12
C THR A 52 8.34 2.13 30.54
N THR A 53 7.07 1.73 30.56
CA THR A 53 6.72 0.33 30.44
C THR A 53 7.16 -0.07 29.05
N ILE A 54 8.32 -0.72 28.93
CA ILE A 54 8.80 -1.26 27.66
C ILE A 54 7.77 -2.31 27.26
N SER A 55 6.82 -1.92 26.42
CA SER A 55 5.83 -2.83 25.86
C SER A 55 6.58 -3.99 25.20
N SER A 56 6.11 -5.22 25.41
CA SER A 56 6.66 -6.48 24.89
C SER A 56 6.84 -6.55 23.36
N THR A 57 6.49 -5.48 22.66
CA THR A 57 6.62 -5.25 21.21
C THR A 57 8.06 -5.06 20.75
N TYR A 58 9.01 -4.76 21.64
CA TYR A 58 10.41 -4.65 21.23
C TYR A 58 11.03 -6.05 21.13
N ASP A 59 11.58 -6.34 19.96
CA ASP A 59 12.33 -7.56 19.68
C ASP A 59 13.49 -7.72 20.68
N LYS A 60 13.49 -8.85 21.41
CA LYS A 60 14.48 -9.19 22.43
C LYS A 60 15.91 -9.13 21.87
N THR A 61 16.04 -9.35 20.56
CA THR A 61 17.31 -9.31 19.82
C THR A 61 17.96 -7.92 19.87
N VAL A 62 17.17 -6.84 19.79
CA VAL A 62 17.69 -5.46 19.80
C VAL A 62 18.25 -5.09 21.17
N PHE A 63 17.60 -5.52 22.25
CA PHE A 63 18.10 -5.30 23.61
C PHE A 63 19.37 -6.09 23.90
N ALA A 64 19.46 -7.34 23.42
CA ALA A 64 20.68 -8.13 23.52
C ALA A 64 21.86 -7.47 22.76
N MET A 65 21.60 -6.94 21.55
CA MET A 65 22.61 -6.21 20.76
C MET A 65 23.07 -4.92 21.45
N MET A 66 22.20 -4.26 22.22
CA MET A 66 22.56 -3.08 23.02
C MET A 66 23.23 -3.42 24.36
N GLY A 67 23.52 -4.69 24.62
CA GLY A 67 24.20 -5.13 25.85
C GLY A 67 23.28 -5.20 27.06
N TYR A 68 21.99 -5.44 26.88
CA TYR A 68 21.06 -5.72 27.97
C TYR A 68 20.81 -7.22 28.12
N THR A 69 20.69 -7.67 29.36
CA THR A 69 20.32 -9.05 29.73
C THR A 69 19.01 -9.03 30.52
N LEU A 70 18.10 -9.94 30.20
CA LEU A 70 16.83 -10.08 30.91
C LEU A 70 17.03 -10.97 32.14
N ILE A 71 16.89 -10.41 33.34
CA ILE A 71 16.96 -11.13 34.62
C ILE A 71 15.63 -10.90 35.34
N GLU A 72 14.90 -11.97 35.66
CA GLU A 72 13.61 -11.91 36.38
C GLU A 72 12.60 -10.90 35.77
N GLY A 73 12.51 -10.85 34.43
CA GLY A 73 11.59 -9.94 33.73
C GLY A 73 12.06 -8.48 33.65
N THR A 74 13.25 -8.17 34.15
CA THR A 74 13.84 -6.82 34.10
C THR A 74 15.08 -6.80 33.20
N TRP A 75 15.14 -5.88 32.24
CA TRP A 75 16.31 -5.68 31.38
C TRP A 75 17.39 -4.89 32.12
N LEU A 76 18.54 -5.51 32.37
CA LEU A 76 19.69 -4.90 33.05
C LEU A 76 20.84 -4.70 32.05
N LYS A 77 21.51 -3.54 32.10
CA LYS A 77 22.65 -3.24 31.24
C LYS A 77 23.89 -3.98 31.74
N LYS A 78 24.58 -4.71 30.86
CA LYS A 78 25.70 -5.60 31.16
C LYS A 78 26.85 -4.89 31.90
N ASP A 79 27.02 -3.59 31.68
CA ASP A 79 28.09 -2.77 32.25
C ASP A 79 27.93 -2.50 33.76
N LYS A 80 26.78 -2.86 34.37
CA LYS A 80 26.47 -2.58 35.77
C LYS A 80 25.87 -3.76 36.53
N ALA A 81 25.85 -4.95 35.95
CA ALA A 81 25.36 -6.13 36.68
C ALA A 81 26.40 -6.52 37.75
N PRO A 82 25.99 -6.66 39.03
CA PRO A 82 26.81 -7.36 40.01
C PRO A 82 27.15 -8.74 39.42
N GLU A 83 28.41 -9.12 39.49
CA GLU A 83 28.89 -10.43 39.08
C GLU A 83 28.27 -11.47 40.03
N VAL A 84 27.03 -11.87 39.76
CA VAL A 84 26.34 -12.91 40.52
C VAL A 84 27.02 -14.21 40.13
N ILE A 85 27.92 -14.65 41.01
CA ILE A 85 28.48 -15.99 41.00
C ILE A 85 27.31 -16.97 41.05
N LEU A 86 26.99 -17.56 39.90
CA LEU A 86 26.00 -18.63 39.80
C LEU A 86 26.62 -19.86 40.47
N ALA A 87 26.32 -20.03 41.75
CA ALA A 87 26.59 -21.24 42.49
C ALA A 87 25.92 -22.42 41.78
N GLN A 88 26.75 -23.31 41.24
CA GLN A 88 26.35 -24.62 40.76
C GLN A 88 25.82 -25.44 41.93
N ASN A 89 24.51 -25.40 42.15
CA ASN A 89 23.83 -26.41 42.95
C ASN A 89 23.24 -27.43 41.99
N SER A 90 23.93 -28.56 41.95
CA SER A 90 23.55 -29.80 41.31
C SER A 90 22.26 -30.35 41.90
N GLU A 91 21.18 -30.36 41.14
CA GLU A 91 20.12 -31.35 41.31
C GLU A 91 19.68 -31.81 39.93
N GLY A 92 19.88 -33.10 39.69
CA GLY A 92 19.72 -33.74 38.40
C GLY A 92 18.28 -33.75 37.95
N ILE A 93 17.87 -32.74 37.19
CA ILE A 93 16.85 -32.93 36.17
C ILE A 93 17.58 -33.63 35.02
N LYS A 94 17.26 -34.92 34.80
CA LYS A 94 17.49 -35.59 33.52
C LYS A 94 16.74 -34.77 32.46
N SER A 95 17.37 -33.71 31.97
CA SER A 95 17.07 -33.15 30.67
C SER A 95 17.51 -34.23 29.69
N GLU A 96 16.55 -35.06 29.32
CA GLU A 96 16.58 -35.87 28.12
C GLU A 96 16.69 -34.88 26.96
N ALA A 97 17.93 -34.40 26.74
CA ALA A 97 18.28 -33.61 25.60
C ALA A 97 18.07 -34.53 24.41
N ASN A 98 16.93 -34.37 23.75
CA ASN A 98 16.69 -34.88 22.43
C ASN A 98 17.72 -34.22 21.52
N ILE A 99 18.94 -34.78 21.49
CA ILE A 99 19.99 -34.41 20.55
C ILE A 99 19.46 -34.91 19.21
N SER A 100 18.55 -34.14 18.59
CA SER A 100 18.16 -34.43 17.21
C SER A 100 19.43 -34.47 16.42
N SER A 101 19.65 -35.55 15.67
CA SER A 101 20.87 -35.71 14.89
C SER A 101 21.03 -34.48 13.99
N SER A 102 22.26 -34.01 13.78
CA SER A 102 22.55 -32.94 12.81
C SER A 102 21.93 -33.22 11.43
N SER A 103 21.70 -34.50 11.10
CA SER A 103 20.99 -34.96 9.91
C SER A 103 19.50 -34.56 9.89
N ASP A 104 18.79 -34.67 11.02
CA ASP A 104 17.36 -34.40 11.11
C ASP A 104 17.06 -32.90 10.94
N GLN A 105 17.93 -32.07 11.52
CA GLN A 105 17.88 -30.63 11.34
C GLN A 105 18.09 -30.22 9.87
N LEU A 106 19.02 -30.87 9.18
CA LEU A 106 19.31 -30.61 7.77
C LEU A 106 18.13 -31.01 6.87
N LEU A 107 17.49 -32.14 7.16
CA LEU A 107 16.26 -32.57 6.47
C LEU A 107 15.13 -31.54 6.62
N LEU A 108 14.91 -31.06 7.85
CA LEU A 108 13.92 -30.02 8.14
C LEU A 108 14.21 -28.72 7.38
N MET A 109 15.48 -28.31 7.30
CA MET A 109 15.88 -27.14 6.51
C MET A 109 15.58 -27.31 5.03
N HIS A 110 15.85 -28.47 4.44
CA HIS A 110 15.51 -28.74 3.04
C HIS A 110 14.00 -28.67 2.79
N GLN A 111 13.18 -29.24 3.67
CA GLN A 111 11.73 -29.19 3.54
C GLN A 111 11.22 -27.74 3.65
N ASN A 112 11.76 -26.97 4.59
CA ASN A 112 11.42 -25.55 4.75
C ASN A 112 11.81 -24.75 3.51
N ILE A 113 12.99 -24.98 2.94
CA ILE A 113 13.45 -24.31 1.71
C ILE A 113 12.52 -24.66 0.53
N ALA A 114 12.11 -25.93 0.40
CA ALA A 114 11.17 -26.35 -0.62
C ALA A 114 9.81 -25.64 -0.46
N GLY A 115 9.25 -25.61 0.76
CA GLY A 115 7.99 -24.92 1.04
C GLY A 115 8.06 -23.42 0.79
N ILE A 116 9.16 -22.76 1.16
CA ILE A 116 9.39 -21.33 0.87
C ILE A 116 9.46 -21.09 -0.64
N LYS A 117 10.12 -21.97 -1.40
CA LYS A 117 10.23 -21.84 -2.86
C LYS A 117 8.87 -21.95 -3.54
N GLU A 118 8.03 -22.88 -3.11
CA GLU A 118 6.66 -23.02 -3.61
C GLU A 118 5.81 -21.78 -3.29
N LEU A 119 5.91 -21.29 -2.05
CA LEU A 119 5.23 -20.05 -1.63
C LEU A 119 5.64 -18.86 -2.50
N LEU A 120 6.94 -18.66 -2.74
CA LEU A 120 7.45 -17.58 -3.58
C LEU A 120 6.95 -17.69 -5.03
N THR A 121 6.86 -18.91 -5.56
CA THR A 121 6.35 -19.15 -6.91
C THR A 121 4.86 -18.81 -7.01
N SER A 122 4.07 -19.23 -6.01
CA SER A 122 2.65 -18.89 -5.90
C SER A 122 2.43 -17.39 -5.76
N MET A 123 3.22 -16.71 -4.92
CA MET A 123 3.18 -15.26 -4.77
C MET A 123 3.49 -14.53 -6.08
N GLN A 124 4.50 -15.00 -6.82
CA GLN A 124 4.84 -14.42 -8.12
C GLN A 124 3.67 -14.53 -9.11
N GLU A 125 3.00 -15.68 -9.17
CA GLU A 125 1.82 -15.88 -10.01
C GLU A 125 0.67 -14.93 -9.62
N GLN A 126 0.43 -14.72 -8.32
CA GLN A 126 -0.59 -13.78 -7.85
C GLN A 126 -0.25 -12.33 -8.22
N VAL A 127 1.01 -11.93 -8.08
CA VAL A 127 1.47 -10.59 -8.51
C VAL A 127 1.27 -10.40 -10.01
N ASP A 128 1.54 -11.43 -10.82
CA ASP A 128 1.33 -11.38 -12.26
C ASP A 128 -0.17 -11.24 -12.60
N LYS A 129 -1.06 -11.97 -11.91
CA LYS A 129 -2.53 -11.83 -12.05
C LYS A 129 -3.00 -10.42 -11.69
N ILE A 130 -2.53 -9.87 -10.56
CA ILE A 130 -2.85 -8.50 -10.14
C ILE A 130 -2.41 -7.49 -11.21
N ARG A 131 -1.23 -7.69 -11.79
CA ARG A 131 -0.72 -6.81 -12.85
C ARG A 131 -1.60 -6.83 -14.09
N GLU A 132 -2.09 -7.99 -14.51
CA GLU A 132 -3.01 -8.09 -15.66
C GLU A 132 -4.36 -7.42 -15.37
N VAL A 133 -4.98 -7.69 -14.21
CA VAL A 133 -6.22 -7.01 -13.79
C VAL A 133 -6.04 -5.49 -13.74
N THR A 134 -4.87 -5.02 -13.28
CA THR A 134 -4.54 -3.58 -13.23
C THR A 134 -4.46 -2.97 -14.64
N LYS A 135 -3.93 -3.68 -15.63
CA LYS A 135 -3.89 -3.22 -17.03
C LYS A 135 -5.29 -3.14 -17.62
N GLU A 136 -6.12 -4.16 -17.41
CA GLU A 136 -7.51 -4.20 -17.87
C GLU A 136 -8.33 -3.04 -17.27
N THR A 137 -8.26 -2.89 -15.94
CA THR A 137 -8.94 -1.80 -15.22
C THR A 137 -8.52 -0.43 -15.75
N ARG A 138 -7.23 -0.24 -16.04
CA ARG A 138 -6.73 1.02 -16.62
C ARG A 138 -7.35 1.29 -18.00
N ALA A 139 -7.48 0.27 -18.84
CA ALA A 139 -8.09 0.39 -20.16
C ALA A 139 -9.58 0.75 -20.05
N ASP A 140 -10.31 0.11 -19.14
CA ASP A 140 -11.72 0.40 -18.91
C ASP A 140 -11.95 1.82 -18.40
N VAL A 141 -11.12 2.29 -17.47
CA VAL A 141 -11.17 3.68 -16.98
C VAL A 141 -10.92 4.69 -18.11
N ALA A 142 -9.97 4.40 -19.01
CA ALA A 142 -9.71 5.24 -20.17
C ALA A 142 -10.94 5.29 -21.11
N LYS A 143 -11.57 4.14 -21.37
CA LYS A 143 -12.80 4.05 -22.19
C LYS A 143 -13.95 4.82 -21.57
N LEU A 144 -14.18 4.68 -20.25
CA LEU A 144 -15.20 5.44 -19.53
C LEU A 144 -14.97 6.95 -19.63
N ARG A 145 -13.72 7.41 -19.49
CA ARG A 145 -13.38 8.83 -19.60
C ARG A 145 -13.72 9.39 -20.99
N ILE A 146 -13.43 8.64 -22.05
CA ILE A 146 -13.76 9.04 -23.44
C ILE A 146 -15.28 9.13 -23.61
N THR A 147 -16.03 8.10 -23.20
CA THR A 147 -17.50 8.10 -23.30
C THR A 147 -18.12 9.25 -22.52
N LEU A 148 -17.66 9.51 -21.30
CA LEU A 148 -18.15 10.61 -20.48
C LEU A 148 -17.92 11.97 -21.16
N GLN A 149 -16.74 12.19 -21.76
CA GLN A 149 -16.46 13.42 -22.50
C GLN A 149 -17.36 13.57 -23.73
N ALA A 150 -17.62 12.48 -24.46
CA ALA A 150 -18.53 12.48 -25.60
C ALA A 150 -19.96 12.83 -25.18
N THR A 151 -20.48 12.18 -24.13
CA THR A 151 -21.81 12.46 -23.57
C THR A 151 -21.93 13.90 -23.09
N ARG A 152 -20.90 14.44 -22.42
CA ARG A 152 -20.87 15.85 -22.01
C ARG A 152 -20.97 16.80 -23.20
N ARG A 153 -20.23 16.54 -24.29
CA ARG A 153 -20.29 17.34 -25.52
C ARG A 153 -21.69 17.27 -26.16
N GLN A 154 -22.30 16.09 -26.19
CA GLN A 154 -23.66 15.92 -26.70
C GLN A 154 -24.68 16.71 -25.85
N GLY A 155 -24.56 16.65 -24.52
CA GLY A 155 -25.42 17.42 -23.61
C GLY A 155 -25.31 18.93 -23.83
N ILE A 156 -24.08 19.45 -24.00
CA ILE A 156 -23.86 20.87 -24.32
C ILE A 156 -24.56 21.26 -25.63
N LYS A 157 -24.39 20.45 -26.69
CA LYS A 157 -25.05 20.71 -27.98
C LYS A 157 -26.57 20.70 -27.88
N ALA A 158 -27.15 19.75 -27.15
CA ALA A 158 -28.60 19.67 -26.95
C ALA A 158 -29.14 20.90 -26.20
N MET A 159 -28.44 21.36 -25.16
CA MET A 159 -28.83 22.57 -24.44
C MET A 159 -28.70 23.84 -25.29
N GLN A 160 -27.69 23.91 -26.16
CA GLN A 160 -27.55 25.01 -27.12
C GLN A 160 -28.74 25.05 -28.09
N ASP A 161 -29.13 23.91 -28.68
CA ASP A 161 -30.31 23.81 -29.56
C ASP A 161 -31.61 24.25 -28.86
N VAL A 162 -31.81 23.82 -27.61
CA VAL A 162 -32.96 24.25 -26.79
C VAL A 162 -32.93 25.76 -26.54
N THR A 163 -31.75 26.32 -26.21
CA THR A 163 -31.58 27.75 -25.97
C THR A 163 -31.90 28.55 -27.23
N GLU A 164 -31.39 28.14 -28.39
CA GLU A 164 -31.68 28.78 -29.68
C GLU A 164 -33.18 28.78 -29.98
N LYS A 165 -33.84 27.61 -29.85
CA LYS A 165 -35.30 27.49 -30.03
C LYS A 165 -36.08 28.39 -29.07
N LEU A 166 -35.67 28.46 -27.80
CA LEU A 166 -36.32 29.31 -26.81
C LEU A 166 -36.18 30.79 -27.18
N THR A 167 -34.97 31.24 -27.53
CA THR A 167 -34.75 32.64 -27.93
C THR A 167 -35.55 33.03 -29.17
N LYS A 168 -35.76 32.09 -30.11
CA LYS A 168 -36.61 32.31 -31.28
C LYS A 168 -38.08 32.50 -30.88
N VAL A 169 -38.62 31.60 -30.05
CA VAL A 169 -40.01 31.71 -29.55
C VAL A 169 -40.24 33.01 -28.79
N THR A 170 -39.29 33.45 -27.95
CA THR A 170 -39.38 34.73 -27.25
C THR A 170 -39.49 35.90 -28.23
N LYS A 171 -38.63 35.93 -29.27
CA LYS A 171 -38.69 36.97 -30.30
C LYS A 171 -40.03 36.98 -31.06
N ASP A 172 -40.56 35.81 -31.39
CA ASP A 172 -41.84 35.67 -32.09
C ASP A 172 -43.02 36.18 -31.24
N ILE A 173 -43.00 35.94 -29.92
CA ILE A 173 -43.99 36.45 -28.96
C ILE A 173 -43.91 37.98 -28.86
N ASP A 174 -42.71 38.54 -28.71
CA ASP A 174 -42.50 39.98 -28.63
C ASP A 174 -43.00 40.69 -29.90
N ALA A 175 -42.67 40.13 -31.07
CA ALA A 175 -43.16 40.64 -32.36
C ALA A 175 -44.69 40.58 -32.47
N SER A 176 -45.33 39.50 -32.00
CA SER A 176 -46.78 39.39 -32.03
C SER A 176 -47.49 40.35 -31.06
N SER A 177 -46.84 40.78 -29.98
CA SER A 177 -47.42 41.68 -28.98
C SER A 177 -47.48 43.14 -29.43
N THR A 178 -46.59 43.55 -30.35
CA THR A 178 -46.51 44.94 -30.86
C THR A 178 -47.48 45.24 -32.00
N LEU A 179 -48.10 44.21 -32.58
CA LEU A 179 -49.08 44.32 -33.67
C LEU A 179 -50.53 44.48 -33.20
N LYS A 180 -50.79 44.48 -31.89
CA LYS A 180 -52.11 44.71 -31.30
C LYS A 180 -52.24 46.13 -30.77
#